data_AF-A0A2N5Z1K1-F1
#
_entry.id   AF-A0A2N5Z1K1-F1
#
_cell.length_a   1.000
_cell.length_b   1.000
_cell.length_c   1.000
_cell.angle_alpha   90.00
_cell.angle_beta   90.00
_cell.angle_gamma   90.00
#
_symmetry.space_group_name_H-M   'P 1'
#
loop_
_entity.id
_entity.type
_entity.pdbx_description
1 polymer ?
#
loop_
_entity_poly.entity_id
_entity_poly.type
_entity_poly.pdbx_seq_one_letter_code
_entity_poly.pdbx_strand_id
1 'polypeptide(L)'
;MAVINGILEMMMDMELDENQAFVISHHQEENPVRIDVAADETVFIHKISMEVSANFWLEFHSATDSRLIEKRVSSPETIINEIISRHKGNIYFSQSSSFSYEVSYVKLKIVK
;
A
#
# COMPACT_ATOMS: atom_id res chain seq x y z
N MET A 1 -14.83 -6.89 3.05
CA MET A 1 -13.71 -7.82 3.25
C MET A 1 -13.53 -8.82 2.09
N ALA A 2 -14.50 -9.66 1.72
CA ALA A 2 -14.28 -10.71 0.69
C ALA A 2 -13.93 -10.18 -0.73
N VAL A 3 -14.42 -8.99 -1.11
CA VAL A 3 -14.22 -8.42 -2.46
C VAL A 3 -12.78 -7.95 -2.69
N ILE A 4 -12.14 -7.35 -1.68
CA ILE A 4 -10.78 -6.82 -1.79
C ILE A 4 -9.76 -7.96 -1.87
N ASN A 5 -9.97 -9.02 -1.10
CA ASN A 5 -9.13 -10.21 -1.17
C ASN A 5 -9.18 -10.82 -2.58
N GLY A 6 -10.37 -10.94 -3.18
CA GLY A 6 -10.50 -11.46 -4.54
C GLY A 6 -9.86 -10.58 -5.63
N ILE A 7 -9.92 -9.24 -5.49
CA ILE A 7 -9.25 -8.32 -6.42
C ILE A 7 -7.72 -8.39 -6.25
N LEU A 8 -7.24 -8.49 -5.00
CA LEU A 8 -5.82 -8.63 -4.70
C LEU A 8 -5.26 -9.93 -5.27
N GLU A 9 -5.96 -11.05 -5.05
CA GLU A 9 -5.62 -12.36 -5.64
C GLU A 9 -5.55 -12.28 -7.17
N MET A 10 -6.57 -11.71 -7.82
CA MET A 10 -6.58 -11.54 -9.28
C MET A 10 -5.41 -10.67 -9.79
N MET A 11 -5.07 -9.58 -9.09
CA MET A 11 -3.95 -8.73 -9.47
C MET A 11 -2.60 -9.43 -9.29
N MET A 12 -2.48 -10.30 -8.29
CA MET A 12 -1.29 -11.11 -8.07
C MET A 12 -1.14 -12.19 -9.14
N ASP A 13 -2.23 -12.85 -9.51
CA ASP A 13 -2.26 -13.83 -10.60
C ASP A 13 -1.85 -13.20 -11.95
N MET A 14 -2.24 -11.95 -12.20
CA MET A 14 -1.83 -11.21 -13.41
C MET A 14 -0.34 -10.86 -13.47
N GLU A 15 0.38 -10.82 -12.33
CA GLU A 15 1.83 -10.59 -12.32
C GLU A 15 2.64 -11.85 -12.56
N LEU A 16 2.01 -13.03 -12.45
CA LEU A 16 2.68 -14.31 -12.57
C LEU A 16 2.52 -14.85 -13.99
N ASP A 17 3.64 -14.98 -14.72
CA ASP A 17 3.65 -15.77 -15.95
C ASP A 17 3.46 -17.27 -15.64
N GLU A 18 3.03 -18.05 -16.64
CA GLU A 18 2.85 -19.50 -16.48
C GLU A 18 4.10 -20.19 -15.90
N ASN A 19 3.93 -20.88 -14.77
CA ASN A 19 4.93 -21.67 -14.05
C ASN A 19 6.06 -20.91 -13.32
N GLN A 20 5.92 -19.61 -13.03
CA GLN A 20 6.86 -18.94 -12.12
C GLN A 20 6.64 -19.38 -10.67
N ALA A 21 7.71 -19.83 -10.00
CA ALA A 21 7.66 -20.04 -8.55
C ALA A 21 7.62 -18.67 -7.85
N PHE A 22 6.80 -18.53 -6.80
CA PHE A 22 6.67 -17.27 -6.09
C PHE A 22 6.46 -17.47 -4.59
N VAL A 23 6.72 -16.42 -3.82
CA VAL A 23 6.45 -16.35 -2.38
C VAL A 23 5.64 -15.09 -2.10
N ILE A 24 4.58 -15.26 -1.30
CA ILE A 24 3.73 -14.18 -0.83
C ILE A 24 4.03 -13.92 0.64
N SER A 25 4.13 -12.65 1.01
CA SER A 25 4.26 -12.23 2.41
C SER A 25 3.35 -11.04 2.69
N HIS A 26 2.71 -11.04 3.86
CA HIS A 26 1.82 -9.99 4.31
C HIS A 26 2.53 -9.13 5.35
N HIS A 27 2.40 -7.82 5.22
CA HIS A 27 3.12 -6.85 6.04
C HIS A 27 2.17 -5.76 6.54
N GLN A 28 2.57 -5.18 7.65
CA GLN A 28 1.93 -4.03 8.28
C GLN A 28 3.03 -3.15 8.86
N GLU A 29 3.06 -1.89 8.46
CA GLU A 29 4.07 -0.93 8.91
C GLU A 29 3.43 0.36 9.42
N GLU A 30 3.91 0.81 10.58
CA GLU A 30 3.51 2.08 11.19
C GLU A 30 4.40 3.22 10.69
N ASN A 31 3.79 4.26 10.13
CA ASN A 31 4.44 5.48 9.65
C ASN A 31 5.66 5.25 8.74
N PRO A 32 5.61 4.33 7.76
CA PRO A 32 6.77 4.04 6.92
C PRO A 32 7.14 5.25 6.08
N VAL A 33 8.39 5.72 6.17
CA VAL A 33 8.89 6.74 5.22
C VAL A 33 9.09 6.12 3.83
N ARG A 34 9.43 4.82 3.80
CA ARG A 34 9.69 4.07 2.58
C ARG A 34 9.43 2.59 2.78
N ILE A 35 8.85 1.93 1.78
CA ILE A 35 8.83 0.47 1.65
C ILE A 35 9.84 0.09 0.56
N ASP A 36 10.82 -0.73 0.90
CA ASP A 36 11.83 -1.24 -0.03
C ASP A 36 11.28 -2.40 -0.86
N VAL A 37 11.46 -2.30 -2.18
CA VAL A 37 10.97 -3.30 -3.15
C VAL A 37 12.14 -3.72 -4.03
N ALA A 38 12.51 -5.00 -3.94
CA ALA A 38 13.55 -5.56 -4.79
C ALA A 38 13.09 -5.70 -6.26
N ALA A 39 14.04 -5.92 -7.16
CA ALA A 39 13.75 -6.02 -8.60
C ALA A 39 12.87 -7.24 -8.96
N ASP A 40 12.92 -8.30 -8.15
CA ASP A 40 12.11 -9.51 -8.23
C ASP A 40 10.85 -9.46 -7.35
N GLU A 41 10.52 -8.29 -6.79
CA GLU A 41 9.38 -8.08 -5.92
C GLU A 41 8.36 -7.12 -6.54
N THR A 42 7.08 -7.38 -6.26
CA THR A 42 5.97 -6.46 -6.49
C THR A 42 5.23 -6.27 -5.19
N VAL A 43 4.91 -5.02 -4.85
CA VAL A 43 4.16 -4.68 -3.64
C VAL A 43 2.76 -4.22 -4.00
N PHE A 44 1.78 -4.76 -3.29
CA PHE A 44 0.38 -4.38 -3.37
C PHE A 44 -0.04 -3.76 -2.04
N ILE A 45 -0.18 -2.44 -2.00
CA ILE A 45 -0.79 -1.77 -0.84
C ILE A 45 -2.28 -2.01 -0.94
N HIS A 46 -2.89 -2.57 0.11
CA HIS A 46 -4.30 -2.93 0.10
C HIS A 46 -5.14 -2.23 1.19
N LYS A 47 -4.51 -1.50 2.11
CA LYS A 47 -5.18 -0.74 3.15
C LYS A 47 -4.24 0.30 3.75
N ILE A 48 -4.76 1.49 4.04
CA ILE A 48 -4.10 2.49 4.89
C ILE A 48 -5.06 2.94 5.98
N SER A 49 -4.66 2.84 7.24
CA SER A 49 -5.41 3.33 8.40
C SER A 49 -4.72 4.57 8.97
N MET A 50 -5.46 5.63 9.29
CA MET A 50 -4.91 6.89 9.77
C MET A 50 -5.69 7.42 10.97
N GLU A 51 -4.99 7.99 11.94
CA GLU A 51 -5.58 8.74 13.05
C GLU A 51 -5.30 10.23 12.84
N VAL A 52 -6.34 11.02 12.56
CA VAL A 52 -6.20 12.42 12.17
C VAL A 52 -7.10 13.32 13.00
N SER A 53 -6.66 14.54 13.26
CA SER A 53 -7.39 15.54 14.05
C SER A 53 -7.54 16.90 13.35
N ALA A 54 -6.94 17.04 12.16
CA ALA A 54 -6.97 18.23 11.33
C ALA A 54 -6.90 17.84 9.86
N ASN A 55 -7.29 18.75 8.97
CA ASN A 55 -7.19 18.56 7.52
C ASN A 55 -5.79 18.05 7.15
N PHE A 56 -5.74 17.02 6.32
CA PHE A 56 -4.48 16.36 6.00
C PHE A 56 -4.44 15.91 4.54
N TRP A 57 -3.21 15.70 4.07
CA TRP A 57 -2.94 14.85 2.93
C TRP A 57 -1.83 13.83 3.27
N LEU A 58 -1.98 12.63 2.73
CA LEU A 58 -0.97 11.58 2.66
C LEU A 58 -0.76 11.24 1.19
N GLU A 59 0.46 11.37 0.70
CA GLU A 59 0.85 10.92 -0.63
C GLU A 59 1.77 9.71 -0.49
N PHE A 60 1.57 8.74 -1.37
CA PHE A 60 2.50 7.65 -1.55
C PHE A 60 2.72 7.38 -3.03
N HIS A 61 3.97 7.19 -3.41
CA HIS A 61 4.35 7.04 -4.79
C HIS A 61 5.51 6.07 -4.97
N SER A 62 5.56 5.50 -6.15
CA SER A 62 6.59 4.62 -6.66
C SER A 62 6.94 5.06 -8.08
N ALA A 63 7.85 4.35 -8.74
CA ALA A 63 8.14 4.62 -10.15
C ALA A 63 6.92 4.37 -11.07
N THR A 64 5.95 3.55 -10.65
CA THR A 64 4.83 3.08 -11.50
C THR A 64 3.46 3.63 -11.13
N ASP A 65 3.28 4.14 -9.91
CA ASP A 65 1.99 4.67 -9.42
C ASP A 65 2.25 5.76 -8.38
N SER A 66 1.33 6.74 -8.32
CA SER A 66 1.30 7.80 -7.31
C SER A 66 -0.14 8.05 -6.88
N ARG A 67 -0.36 8.20 -5.57
CA ARG A 67 -1.69 8.34 -4.97
C ARG A 67 -1.66 9.41 -3.90
N LEU A 68 -2.73 10.20 -3.86
CA LEU A 68 -2.98 11.22 -2.86
C LEU A 68 -4.26 10.88 -2.11
N ILE A 69 -4.18 10.81 -0.78
CA ILE A 69 -5.31 10.71 0.12
C ILE A 69 -5.43 12.05 0.83
N GLU A 70 -6.44 12.83 0.48
CA GLU A 70 -6.72 14.13 1.11
C GLU A 70 -8.11 14.08 1.72
N LYS A 71 -8.25 14.56 2.97
CA LYS A 71 -9.56 14.70 3.60
C LYS A 71 -9.59 15.91 4.52
N ARG A 72 -10.76 16.57 4.52
CA ARG A 72 -11.10 17.59 5.51
C ARG A 72 -11.77 16.93 6.70
N VAL A 73 -11.26 17.20 7.90
CA VAL A 73 -11.78 16.62 9.14
C VAL A 73 -12.04 17.73 10.15
N SER A 74 -13.20 17.66 10.81
CA SER A 74 -13.66 18.66 11.78
C SER A 74 -13.44 18.24 13.24
N SER A 75 -13.11 16.97 13.45
CA SER A 75 -12.86 16.36 14.76
C SER A 75 -11.92 15.17 14.59
N PRO A 76 -11.24 14.73 15.67
CA PRO A 76 -10.45 13.50 15.64
C PRO A 76 -11.27 12.31 15.13
N GLU A 77 -10.77 11.63 14.11
CA GLU A 77 -11.38 10.41 13.57
C GLU A 77 -10.31 9.43 13.07
N THR A 78 -10.65 8.14 13.08
CA THR A 78 -9.87 7.10 12.41
C THR A 78 -10.41 6.90 11.01
N ILE A 79 -9.57 7.07 9.99
CA ILE A 79 -9.92 6.86 8.60
C ILE A 79 -9.31 5.56 8.15
N ILE A 80 -10.15 4.66 7.65
CA ILE A 80 -9.72 3.43 7.01
C ILE A 80 -9.92 3.60 5.50
N ASN A 81 -8.82 3.58 4.76
CA ASN A 81 -8.83 3.66 3.32
C ASN A 81 -8.47 2.29 2.73
N GLU A 82 -9.49 1.58 2.25
CA GLU A 82 -9.35 0.32 1.53
C GLU A 82 -9.06 0.61 0.05
N ILE A 83 -7.78 0.61 -0.30
CA ILE A 83 -7.27 0.85 -1.67
C ILE A 83 -6.61 -0.42 -2.17
N ILE A 84 -6.44 -0.63 -3.48
CA ILE A 84 -5.49 -1.61 -4.00
C ILE A 84 -4.62 -0.91 -5.03
N SER A 85 -3.33 -0.79 -4.75
CA SER A 85 -2.35 -0.17 -5.65
C SER A 85 -1.12 -1.07 -5.80
N ARG A 86 -0.70 -1.24 -7.05
CA ARG A 86 0.44 -2.07 -7.44
C ARG A 86 1.67 -1.19 -7.65
N HIS A 87 2.78 -1.59 -7.04
CA HIS A 87 4.03 -0.85 -7.07
C HIS A 87 5.21 -1.74 -7.46
N LYS A 88 6.00 -1.27 -8.43
CA LYS A 88 7.35 -1.77 -8.72
C LYS A 88 8.38 -0.72 -8.37
N GLY A 89 9.45 -1.14 -7.71
CA GLY A 89 10.43 -0.26 -7.10
C GLY A 89 9.94 0.37 -5.78
N ASN A 90 10.84 1.06 -5.10
CA ASN A 90 10.60 1.60 -3.77
C ASN A 90 9.38 2.54 -3.73
N ILE A 91 8.63 2.44 -2.64
CA ILE A 91 7.45 3.26 -2.38
C ILE A 91 7.83 4.28 -1.32
N TYR A 92 7.60 5.56 -1.59
CA TYR A 92 7.90 6.67 -0.68
C TYR A 92 6.61 7.30 -0.19
N PHE A 93 6.62 7.74 1.06
CA PHE A 93 5.46 8.35 1.71
C PHE A 93 5.80 9.78 2.15
N SER A 94 4.86 10.68 1.93
CA SER A 94 4.93 12.10 2.30
C SER A 94 3.61 12.53 2.91
N GLN A 95 3.65 13.41 3.91
CA GLN A 95 2.46 13.88 4.61
C GLN A 95 2.48 15.38 4.88
N SER A 96 1.29 15.99 4.93
CA SER A 96 1.09 17.42 5.16
C SER A 96 1.50 17.90 6.55
N SER A 97 1.32 17.02 7.52
CA SER A 97 1.41 17.26 8.95
C SER A 97 1.75 15.96 9.66
N SER A 98 2.24 16.04 10.89
CA SER A 98 2.53 14.84 11.66
C SER A 98 1.23 14.22 12.16
N PHE A 99 0.81 13.11 11.55
CA PHE A 99 -0.25 12.24 12.05
C PHE A 99 0.21 10.77 11.98
N SER A 100 -0.46 9.90 12.74
CA SER A 100 -0.14 8.48 12.76
C SER A 100 -0.90 7.76 11.65
N TYR A 101 -0.21 6.90 10.92
CA TYR A 101 -0.81 6.01 9.93
C TYR A 101 -0.14 4.65 9.89
N GLU A 102 -0.88 3.68 9.37
CA GLU A 102 -0.46 2.30 9.20
C GLU A 102 -0.78 1.85 7.78
N VAL A 103 0.18 1.21 7.14
CA VAL A 103 0.07 0.69 5.79
C VAL A 103 0.06 -0.83 5.85
N SER A 104 -1.01 -1.45 5.35
CA SER A 104 -1.06 -2.90 5.13
C SER A 104 -0.81 -3.21 3.66
N TYR A 105 0.14 -4.09 3.41
CA TYR A 105 0.55 -4.42 2.06
C TYR A 105 0.98 -5.88 1.92
N VAL A 106 0.89 -6.40 0.70
CA VAL A 106 1.39 -7.72 0.33
C VAL A 106 2.61 -7.55 -0.57
N LYS A 107 3.63 -8.36 -0.32
CA LYS A 107 4.82 -8.46 -1.15
C LYS A 107 4.84 -9.81 -1.84
N LEU A 108 4.76 -9.77 -3.17
CA LEU A 108 4.91 -10.91 -4.07
C LEU A 108 6.36 -10.94 -4.55
N LYS A 109 7.08 -12.04 -4.29
CA LYS A 109 8.45 -12.24 -4.73
C LYS A 109 8.53 -13.40 -5.71
N ILE A 110 9.10 -13.16 -6.89
CA ILE A 110 9.35 -14.21 -7.89
C ILE A 110 10.62 -14.96 -7.48
N VAL A 111 10.54 -16.28 -7.39
CA VAL A 111 11.65 -17.18 -7.06
C VAL A 111 12.13 -17.86 -8.35
N LYS A 112 13.44 -17.86 -8.57
CA LYS A 112 14.08 -18.56 -9.68
C LYS A 112 14.38 -20.02 -9.34
#